data_AF-A0A662HSW0-F1
#
_entry.id   AF-A0A662HSW0-F1
#
_cell.length_a   1.000
_cell.length_b   1.000
_cell.length_c   1.000
_cell.angle_alpha   90.00
_cell.angle_beta   90.00
_cell.angle_gamma   90.00
#
_symmetry.space_group_name_H-M   'P 1'
#
loop_
_entity.id
_entity.type
_entity.pdbx_description
1 polymer ?
#
loop_
_entity_poly.entity_id
_entity_poly.type
_entity_poly.pdbx_seq_one_letter_code
_entity_poly.pdbx_strand_id
1 'polypeptide(L)'
;HYSIQIVDANGTRPISVASGGEKAALGLAFRLALAKAIGGDRLKFMMLDEPTQNLDEERRRGLIRSLKKLFGVHGAAFPQLIVVTHNRELEDAADQVYIVEKVGGKSRVTRVS
;
A
#
# COMPACT_ATOMS: atom_id res chain seq x y z
N HIS A 1 -10.78 -0.18 -26.05
CA HIS A 1 -11.32 0.33 -24.78
C HIS A 1 -11.21 -0.77 -23.74
N TYR A 2 -10.44 -0.55 -22.67
CA TYR A 2 -10.37 -1.49 -21.54
C TYR A 2 -11.25 -0.96 -20.41
N SER A 3 -12.09 -1.81 -19.81
CA SER A 3 -12.93 -1.47 -18.67
C SER A 3 -12.56 -2.38 -17.49
N ILE A 4 -12.41 -1.78 -16.30
CA ILE A 4 -12.16 -2.52 -15.06
C ILE A 4 -13.52 -2.76 -14.38
N GLN A 5 -13.79 -4.02 -14.07
CA GLN A 5 -15.01 -4.44 -13.37
C GLN A 5 -14.65 -5.11 -12.04
N ILE A 6 -15.48 -4.87 -11.03
CA ILE A 6 -15.40 -5.52 -9.73
C ILE A 6 -16.46 -6.63 -9.72
N VAL A 7 -16.02 -7.85 -9.43
CA VAL A 7 -16.90 -9.01 -9.28
C VAL A 7 -16.97 -9.35 -7.79
N ASP A 8 -18.17 -9.26 -7.22
CA ASP A 8 -18.44 -9.62 -5.83
C ASP A 8 -19.67 -10.55 -5.75
N ALA A 9 -20.08 -10.92 -4.53
CA ALA A 9 -21.20 -11.84 -4.31
C ALA A 9 -22.55 -11.32 -4.87
N ASN A 10 -22.66 -10.02 -5.11
CA ASN A 10 -23.87 -9.37 -5.63
C ASN A 10 -23.83 -9.17 -7.16
N GLY A 11 -22.76 -9.62 -7.83
CA GLY A 11 -22.61 -9.55 -9.27
C GLY A 11 -21.44 -8.69 -9.73
N THR A 12 -21.53 -8.19 -10.95
CA THR A 12 -20.46 -7.42 -11.60
C THR A 12 -20.82 -5.95 -11.65
N ARG A 13 -19.95 -5.08 -11.13
CA ARG A 13 -20.16 -3.63 -11.09
C ARG A 13 -18.96 -2.86 -11.65
N PRO A 14 -19.18 -1.68 -12.26
CA PRO A 14 -18.08 -0.86 -12.74
C PRO A 14 -17.26 -0.27 -11.58
N ILE A 15 -15.96 -0.04 -11.80
CA ILE A 15 -15.10 0.62 -10.80
C ILE A 15 -15.59 2.02 -10.38
N SER A 16 -16.41 2.68 -11.21
CA SER A 16 -16.97 4.01 -10.90
C SER A 16 -17.77 4.02 -9.59
N VAL A 17 -18.49 2.92 -9.29
CA VAL A 17 -19.30 2.76 -8.07
C VAL A 17 -18.51 2.24 -6.87
N ALA A 18 -17.20 2.03 -7.02
CA ALA A 18 -16.35 1.59 -5.92
C ALA A 18 -16.12 2.71 -4.90
N SER A 19 -16.03 2.33 -3.62
CA SER A 19 -15.70 3.26 -2.53
C SER A 19 -14.30 3.87 -2.72
N GLY A 20 -14.01 4.98 -2.03
CA GLY A 20 -12.69 5.60 -2.11
C GLY A 20 -11.58 4.61 -1.74
N GLY A 21 -11.81 3.82 -0.68
CA GLY A 21 -10.88 2.79 -0.25
C GLY A 21 -10.69 1.65 -1.25
N GLU A 22 -11.76 1.20 -1.91
CA GLU A 22 -11.68 0.17 -2.96
C GLU A 22 -10.88 0.65 -4.17
N LYS A 23 -11.07 1.91 -4.59
CA LYS A 23 -10.31 2.51 -5.70
C LYS A 23 -8.82 2.58 -5.38
N ALA A 24 -8.46 2.97 -4.15
CA ALA A 24 -7.07 2.99 -3.70
C ALA A 24 -6.45 1.58 -3.67
N ALA A 25 -7.18 0.61 -3.11
CA ALA A 25 -6.77 -0.79 -3.07
C ALA A 25 -6.50 -1.35 -4.48
N LEU A 26 -7.42 -1.09 -5.41
CA LEU A 26 -7.30 -1.55 -6.79
C LEU A 26 -6.14 -0.86 -7.52
N GLY A 27 -5.95 0.44 -7.30
CA GLY A 27 -4.81 1.17 -7.85
C GLY A 27 -3.46 0.64 -7.35
N LEU A 28 -3.38 0.19 -6.09
CA LEU A 28 -2.20 -0.49 -5.57
C LEU A 28 -2.05 -1.87 -6.22
N ALA A 29 -3.09 -2.68 -6.24
CA ALA A 29 -3.07 -4.02 -6.85
C ALA A 29 -2.64 -4.00 -8.33
N PHE A 30 -3.09 -3.01 -9.10
CA PHE A 30 -2.64 -2.82 -10.48
C PHE A 30 -1.16 -2.48 -10.58
N ARG A 31 -0.66 -1.56 -9.74
CA ARG A 31 0.77 -1.23 -9.71
C ARG A 31 1.62 -2.45 -9.35
N LEU A 32 1.16 -3.25 -8.37
CA LEU A 32 1.80 -4.51 -8.00
C LEU A 32 1.81 -5.51 -9.17
N ALA A 33 0.67 -5.69 -9.83
CA ALA A 33 0.54 -6.59 -10.97
C ALA A 33 1.44 -6.17 -12.14
N LEU A 34 1.51 -4.87 -12.44
CA LEU A 34 2.41 -4.33 -13.46
C LEU A 34 3.87 -4.49 -13.07
N ALA A 35 4.24 -4.20 -11.82
CA ALA A 35 5.59 -4.42 -11.33
C ALA A 35 5.99 -5.89 -11.52
N LYS A 36 5.13 -6.84 -11.11
CA LYS A 36 5.38 -8.27 -11.30
C LYS A 36 5.43 -8.68 -12.78
N ALA A 37 4.57 -8.13 -13.63
CA ALA A 37 4.57 -8.41 -15.06
C ALA A 37 5.85 -7.91 -15.76
N ILE A 38 6.38 -6.77 -15.34
CA ILE A 38 7.60 -6.17 -15.93
C ILE A 38 8.86 -6.79 -15.33
N GLY A 39 8.93 -6.95 -14.02
CA GLY A 39 10.13 -7.42 -13.31
C GLY A 39 10.23 -8.94 -13.16
N GLY A 40 9.17 -9.69 -13.50
CA GLY A 40 9.06 -11.13 -13.31
C GLY A 40 9.22 -11.54 -11.85
N ASP A 41 9.59 -12.80 -11.61
CA ASP A 41 9.78 -13.37 -10.26
C ASP A 41 11.01 -12.83 -9.52
N ARG A 42 11.74 -11.86 -10.11
CA ARG A 42 12.93 -11.25 -9.51
C ARG A 42 12.63 -10.09 -8.58
N LEU A 43 11.37 -9.65 -8.49
CA LEU A 43 10.94 -8.58 -7.61
C LEU A 43 10.89 -9.07 -6.15
N LYS A 44 12.01 -8.86 -5.44
CA LYS A 44 12.16 -9.26 -4.04
C LYS A 44 11.66 -8.21 -3.04
N PHE A 45 11.55 -6.95 -3.47
CA PHE A 45 11.07 -5.88 -2.60
C PHE A 45 10.35 -4.79 -3.38
N MET A 46 9.52 -4.01 -2.68
CA MET A 46 8.88 -2.81 -3.19
C MET A 46 9.07 -1.66 -2.20
N MET A 47 9.22 -0.44 -2.71
CA MET A 47 9.24 0.78 -1.91
C MET A 47 8.11 1.72 -2.33
N LEU A 48 7.39 2.25 -1.36
CA LEU A 48 6.33 3.25 -1.54
C LEU A 48 6.73 4.52 -0.81
N ASP A 49 6.95 5.60 -1.55
CA ASP A 49 7.23 6.91 -1.00
C ASP A 49 5.93 7.71 -0.88
N GLU A 50 5.57 8.08 0.35
CA GLU A 50 4.35 8.80 0.73
C GLU A 50 3.08 8.34 -0.02
N PRO A 51 2.70 7.05 0.05
CA PRO A 51 1.60 6.51 -0.76
C PRO A 51 0.22 7.04 -0.34
N THR A 52 0.14 7.72 0.80
CA THR A 52 -1.07 8.38 1.30
C THR A 52 -1.19 9.84 0.86
N GLN A 53 -0.20 10.40 0.16
CA GLN A 53 -0.24 11.79 -0.29
C GLN A 53 -1.41 12.01 -1.26
N ASN A 54 -2.15 13.10 -1.06
CA ASN A 54 -3.36 13.46 -1.83
C ASN A 54 -4.55 12.50 -1.69
N LEU A 55 -4.56 11.62 -0.68
CA LEU A 55 -5.73 10.81 -0.33
C LEU A 55 -6.55 11.49 0.77
N ASP A 56 -7.87 11.51 0.60
CA ASP A 56 -8.78 11.82 1.70
C ASP A 56 -8.73 10.73 2.79
N GLU A 57 -9.30 11.01 3.95
CA GLU A 57 -9.24 10.12 5.12
C GLU A 57 -9.85 8.72 4.86
N GLU A 58 -10.91 8.65 4.06
CA GLU A 58 -11.56 7.39 3.70
C GLU A 58 -10.66 6.53 2.80
N ARG A 59 -10.08 7.13 1.77
CA ARG A 59 -9.12 6.50 0.85
C ARG A 59 -7.85 6.08 1.58
N ARG A 60 -7.34 6.93 2.48
CA ARG A 60 -6.18 6.64 3.32
C ARG A 60 -6.40 5.39 4.16
N ARG A 61 -7.51 5.34 4.92
CA ARG A 61 -7.87 4.15 5.70
C ARG A 61 -8.06 2.92 4.82
N GLY A 62 -8.64 3.07 3.63
CA GLY A 62 -8.77 2.00 2.65
C GLY A 62 -7.43 1.44 2.20
N LEU A 63 -6.45 2.31 1.91
CA LEU A 63 -5.09 1.92 1.56
C LEU A 63 -4.41 1.18 2.72
N ILE A 64 -4.49 1.71 3.94
CA ILE A 64 -3.90 1.07 5.13
C ILE A 64 -4.49 -0.32 5.34
N ARG A 65 -5.82 -0.48 5.27
CA ARG A 65 -6.46 -1.80 5.37
C ARG A 65 -6.01 -2.76 4.27
N SER A 66 -5.80 -2.25 3.06
CA SER A 66 -5.35 -3.05 1.93
C SER A 66 -3.91 -3.49 2.09
N LEU A 67 -3.04 -2.59 2.55
CA LEU A 67 -1.64 -2.91 2.88
C LEU A 67 -1.58 -3.98 3.98
N LYS A 68 -2.34 -3.82 5.08
CA LYS A 68 -2.45 -4.84 6.14
C LYS A 68 -2.87 -6.22 5.60
N LYS A 69 -3.81 -6.27 4.65
CA LYS A 69 -4.30 -7.53 4.07
C LYS A 69 -3.34 -8.15 3.05
N LEU A 70 -2.69 -7.32 2.22
CA LEU A 70 -1.83 -7.77 1.13
C LEU A 70 -0.45 -8.21 1.62
N PHE A 71 0.03 -7.62 2.71
CA PHE A 71 1.38 -7.87 3.24
C PHE A 71 1.36 -8.54 4.63
N GLY A 72 0.20 -8.58 5.31
CA GLY A 72 0.05 -9.34 6.55
C GLY A 72 0.03 -10.85 6.33
N VAL A 73 0.40 -11.58 7.40
CA VAL A 73 0.43 -13.03 7.75
C VAL A 73 0.42 -14.10 6.63
N HIS A 74 -0.24 -13.91 5.48
CA HIS A 74 -0.31 -14.86 4.34
C HIS A 74 0.01 -14.24 2.95
N GLY A 75 0.49 -12.99 2.88
CA GLY A 75 0.63 -12.19 1.65
C GLY A 75 1.87 -12.44 0.78
N ALA A 76 1.97 -13.63 0.17
CA ALA A 76 3.13 -14.13 -0.59
C ALA A 76 3.33 -13.54 -2.02
N ALA A 77 3.19 -12.22 -2.22
CA ALA A 77 3.44 -11.60 -3.53
C ALA A 77 4.81 -10.90 -3.65
N PHE A 78 5.27 -10.25 -2.58
CA PHE A 78 6.59 -9.61 -2.50
C PHE A 78 7.23 -9.96 -1.15
N PRO A 79 8.47 -10.45 -1.13
CA PRO A 79 9.17 -10.76 0.13
C PRO A 79 9.36 -9.58 1.08
N GLN A 80 9.34 -8.33 0.57
CA GLN A 80 9.58 -7.14 1.38
C GLN A 80 8.85 -5.90 0.84
N LEU A 81 8.22 -5.12 1.73
CA LEU A 81 7.65 -3.81 1.43
C LEU A 81 8.26 -2.76 2.36
N ILE A 82 8.74 -1.65 1.80
CA ILE A 82 9.21 -0.48 2.53
C ILE A 82 8.23 0.66 2.24
N VAL A 83 7.67 1.26 3.30
CA VAL A 83 6.79 2.42 3.17
C VAL A 83 7.43 3.60 3.89
N VAL A 84 7.62 4.70 3.19
CA VAL A 84 8.06 5.97 3.76
C VAL A 84 6.83 6.85 3.92
N THR A 85 6.53 7.26 5.15
CA THR A 85 5.43 8.18 5.40
C THR A 85 5.61 8.97 6.69
N HIS A 86 4.99 10.14 6.75
CA HIS A 86 4.74 10.88 7.99
C HIS A 86 3.45 10.44 8.73
N ASN A 87 2.65 9.53 8.16
CA ASN A 87 1.41 9.05 8.79
C ASN A 87 1.65 7.88 9.75
N ARG A 88 1.46 8.14 11.04
CA ARG A 88 1.61 7.16 12.12
C ARG A 88 0.58 6.03 12.12
N GLU A 89 -0.56 6.18 11.44
CA GLU A 89 -1.58 5.11 11.33
C GLU A 89 -1.07 3.84 10.63
N LEU A 90 0.02 3.96 9.86
CA LEU A 90 0.68 2.82 9.21
C LEU A 90 1.59 2.03 10.14
N GLU A 91 1.95 2.56 11.32
CA GLU A 91 2.80 1.87 12.31
C GLU A 91 2.16 0.52 12.72
N ASP A 92 0.85 0.52 12.97
CA ASP A 92 0.08 -0.69 13.34
C ASP A 92 -0.03 -1.74 12.23
N ALA A 93 0.42 -1.42 11.01
CA ALA A 93 0.38 -2.31 9.85
C ALA A 93 1.72 -2.97 9.56
N ALA A 94 2.81 -2.45 10.15
CA ALA A 94 4.15 -2.80 9.78
C ALA A 94 4.74 -3.86 10.72
N ASP A 95 5.50 -4.80 10.14
CA ASP A 95 6.28 -5.75 10.93
C ASP A 95 7.46 -5.06 11.62
N GLN A 96 7.99 -3.99 11.02
CA GLN A 96 9.16 -3.23 11.47
C GLN A 96 8.93 -1.73 11.30
N VAL A 97 9.23 -0.94 12.33
CA VAL A 97 9.02 0.51 12.32
C VAL A 97 10.33 1.24 12.60
N TYR A 98 10.71 2.13 11.68
CA TYR A 98 11.83 3.04 11.82
C TYR A 98 11.32 4.48 11.82
N ILE A 99 11.62 5.22 12.89
CA ILE A 99 11.35 6.65 12.98
C ILE A 99 12.61 7.42 12.57
N VAL A 100 12.44 8.39 11.68
CA VAL A 100 13.51 9.28 11.23
C VAL A 100 13.20 10.70 11.71
N GLU A 101 14.10 11.29 12.49
CA GLU A 101 13.98 12.65 13.02
C GLU A 101 15.17 13.51 12.61
N LYS A 102 14.96 14.82 12.44
CA LYS A 102 16.05 15.77 12.21
C LYS A 102 16.47 16.40 13.54
N VAL A 103 17.68 16.11 14.01
CA VAL A 103 18.25 16.65 15.27
C VAL A 103 19.57 17.33 15.00
N GLY A 104 19.66 18.62 15.34
CA GLY A 104 20.89 19.41 15.15
C GLY A 104 21.37 19.44 13.69
N GLY A 105 20.44 19.42 12.73
CA GLY A 105 20.75 19.38 11.30
C GLY A 105 21.12 18.00 10.74
N LYS A 106 21.18 16.96 11.57
CA LYS A 106 21.47 15.57 11.16
C LYS A 106 20.22 14.69 11.26
N SER A 107 20.10 13.71 10.37
CA SER A 107 19.05 12.70 10.46
C SER A 107 19.43 11.65 11.52
N ARG A 108 18.54 11.39 12.47
CA ARG A 108 18.63 10.34 13.47
C ARG A 108 17.56 9.30 13.19
N VAL A 109 17.96 8.03 13.15
CA VAL A 109 17.05 6.90 12.89
C VAL A 109 16.95 6.06 14.16
N THR A 110 15.71 5.78 14.58
CA THR A 110 15.41 4.96 15.75
C THR A 110 14.48 3.82 15.33
N ARG A 111 14.83 2.57 15.67
CA ARG A 111 13.93 1.43 15.51
C ARG A 111 12.98 1.36 16.70
N VAL A 112 11.68 1.19 16.43
CA VAL A 112 10.63 1.18 17.47
C VAL A 112 10.06 -0.23 17.68
N SER A 113 9.92 -1.01 16.61
CA SER A 113 9.52 -2.42 16.60
C SER A 113 10.18 -3.19 15.47
#